data_AF-A0A1T4YAK1-F1
#
_entry.id   AF-A0A1T4YAK1-F1
#
_cell.length_a   1.000
_cell.length_b   1.000
_cell.length_c   1.000
_cell.angle_alpha   90.00
_cell.angle_beta   90.00
_cell.angle_gamma   90.00
#
_symmetry.space_group_name_H-M   'P 1'
#
loop_
_entity.id
_entity.type
_entity.pdbx_description
1 polymer ?
#
loop_
_entity_poly.entity_id
_entity_poly.type
_entity_poly.pdbx_seq_one_letter_code
_entity_poly.pdbx_strand_id
1 'polypeptide(L)'
;MKYILKDRYFEFSETAVTHEVFKIGESEGTLFEVEFKLTFSYGFLDYAHNFVWLNEDIETLLEQINKIGGENSGTLGTFSPGVSFSYEACEYEKGLYELSVFMDTGYINSYMGTESKLGITLTASMDEIRGWIAAIIEK
;
A
#
# COMPACT_ATOMS: atom_id res chain seq x y z
N MET A 1 2.31 -12.33 9.46
CA MET A 1 1.60 -13.06 8.38
C MET A 1 1.86 -12.34 7.06
N LYS A 2 2.01 -13.07 5.94
CA LYS A 2 2.38 -12.49 4.64
C LYS A 2 1.16 -12.44 3.72
N TYR A 3 0.84 -11.27 3.20
CA TYR A 3 -0.28 -11.06 2.28
C TYR A 3 0.19 -10.37 1.01
N ILE A 4 -0.33 -10.83 -0.13
CA ILE A 4 0.09 -10.40 -1.46
C ILE A 4 -1.10 -9.84 -2.24
N LEU A 5 -0.92 -8.65 -2.78
CA LEU A 5 -1.76 -8.07 -3.81
C LEU A 5 -1.03 -8.21 -5.14
N LYS A 6 -1.63 -8.96 -6.06
CA LYS A 6 -1.06 -9.19 -7.39
C LYS A 6 -1.75 -8.29 -8.40
N ASP A 7 -0.98 -7.85 -9.38
CA ASP A 7 -1.54 -7.26 -10.58
C ASP A 7 -2.52 -8.23 -11.26
N ARG A 8 -3.61 -7.70 -11.82
CA ARG A 8 -4.63 -8.50 -12.51
C ARG A 8 -4.05 -9.31 -13.65
N TYR A 9 -3.00 -8.79 -14.30
CA TYR A 9 -2.28 -9.39 -15.40
C TYR A 9 -0.94 -9.99 -14.95
N PHE A 10 -0.88 -10.49 -13.70
CA PHE A 10 0.34 -11.03 -13.07
C PHE A 10 1.12 -12.03 -13.93
N GLU A 11 0.44 -12.84 -14.73
CA GLU A 11 1.09 -13.81 -15.62
C GLU A 11 2.00 -13.17 -16.68
N PHE A 12 1.78 -11.88 -16.97
CA PHE A 12 2.57 -11.08 -17.90
C PHE A 12 3.44 -10.04 -17.21
N SER A 13 2.91 -9.39 -16.17
CA SER A 13 3.59 -8.29 -15.47
C SER A 13 4.54 -8.76 -14.36
N GLU A 14 4.30 -9.94 -13.80
CA GLU A 14 4.95 -10.47 -12.60
C GLU A 14 5.00 -9.45 -11.44
N THR A 15 4.08 -8.49 -11.47
CA THR A 15 4.07 -7.31 -10.60
C THR A 15 3.18 -7.55 -9.39
N ALA A 16 3.72 -7.38 -8.19
CA ALA A 16 2.97 -7.58 -6.96
C ALA A 16 3.48 -6.72 -5.80
N VAL A 17 2.59 -6.43 -4.86
CA VAL A 17 2.91 -5.77 -3.60
C VAL A 17 2.56 -6.70 -2.45
N THR A 18 3.54 -6.92 -1.58
CA THR A 18 3.38 -7.79 -0.42
C THR A 18 3.60 -6.98 0.85
N HIS A 19 2.76 -7.19 1.86
CA HIS A 19 3.11 -6.83 3.24
C HIS A 19 3.30 -8.08 4.10
N GLU A 20 4.19 -7.98 5.07
CA GLU A 20 4.44 -9.00 6.08
C GLU A 20 4.50 -8.35 7.46
N VAL A 21 3.45 -8.58 8.26
CA VAL A 21 3.35 -8.07 9.62
C VAL A 21 4.19 -8.97 10.54
N PHE A 22 5.14 -8.37 11.24
CA PHE A 22 6.06 -9.08 12.14
C PHE A 22 5.84 -8.75 13.61
N LYS A 23 5.26 -7.58 13.93
CA LYS A 23 4.89 -7.24 15.30
C LYS A 23 3.65 -6.36 15.33
N ILE A 24 2.75 -6.67 16.25
CA ILE A 24 1.61 -5.83 16.64
C ILE A 24 1.84 -5.51 18.12
N GLY A 25 1.87 -4.22 18.46
CA GLY A 25 2.06 -3.73 19.82
C GLY A 25 0.95 -4.18 20.77
N GLU A 26 1.21 -4.08 22.07
CA GLU A 26 0.20 -4.39 23.08
C GLU A 26 -0.91 -3.34 23.05
N SER A 27 -2.16 -3.79 22.99
CA SER A 27 -3.35 -2.93 22.93
C SER A 27 -3.72 -2.37 24.31
N GLU A 28 -2.76 -1.85 25.07
CA GLU A 28 -3.05 -1.10 26.30
C GLU A 28 -3.55 0.31 25.94
N GLY A 29 -4.72 0.34 25.29
CA GLY A 29 -5.31 1.53 24.67
C GLY A 29 -5.94 1.19 23.32
N THR A 30 -6.79 2.10 22.82
CA THR A 30 -7.38 2.01 21.47
C THR A 30 -6.35 2.15 20.34
N LEU A 31 -5.11 2.54 20.68
CA LEU A 31 -4.02 2.82 19.76
C LEU A 31 -2.89 1.81 19.95
N PHE A 32 -2.41 1.20 18.87
CA PHE A 32 -1.25 0.30 18.89
C PHE A 32 -0.42 0.42 17.61
N GLU A 33 0.88 0.12 17.74
CA GLU A 33 1.83 0.09 16.62
C GLU A 33 1.74 -1.24 15.87
N VAL A 34 1.89 -1.17 14.55
CA VAL A 34 2.00 -2.31 13.64
C VAL A 34 3.30 -2.17 12.88
N GLU A 35 4.21 -3.10 13.12
CA GLU A 35 5.47 -3.17 12.41
C GLU A 35 5.35 -4.22 11.29
N PHE A 36 5.53 -3.76 10.05
CA PHE A 36 5.37 -4.59 8.86
C PHE A 36 6.43 -4.28 7.80
N LYS A 37 6.74 -5.27 6.98
CA LYS A 37 7.64 -5.14 5.85
C LYS A 37 6.81 -5.03 4.59
N LEU A 38 6.99 -3.96 3.82
CA LEU A 38 6.39 -3.80 2.50
C LEU A 38 7.41 -4.22 1.45
N THR A 39 7.00 -4.98 0.45
CA THR A 39 7.84 -5.47 -0.65
C THR A 39 7.16 -5.21 -1.98
N PHE A 40 7.89 -4.56 -2.89
CA PHE A 40 7.52 -4.39 -4.29
C PHE A 40 8.25 -5.42 -5.12
N SER A 41 7.50 -6.19 -5.90
CA SER A 41 8.02 -7.20 -6.82
C SER A 41 7.70 -6.78 -8.25
N TYR A 42 8.73 -6.67 -9.09
CA TYR A 42 8.63 -6.28 -10.51
C TYR A 42 8.99 -7.45 -11.46
N GLY A 43 8.88 -8.70 -10.99
CA GLY A 43 9.32 -9.91 -11.71
C GLY A 43 10.84 -10.15 -11.70
N PHE A 44 11.62 -9.13 -12.05
CA PHE A 44 13.09 -9.20 -12.10
C PHE A 44 13.79 -8.60 -10.88
N LEU A 45 13.06 -7.87 -10.04
CA LEU A 45 13.58 -7.15 -8.88
C LEU A 45 12.56 -7.16 -7.76
N ASP A 46 13.05 -7.45 -6.55
CA ASP A 46 12.33 -7.22 -5.31
C ASP A 46 12.98 -6.06 -4.55
N TYR A 47 12.17 -5.08 -4.15
CA TYR A 47 12.57 -4.02 -3.23
C TYR A 47 11.72 -4.08 -1.97
N ALA A 48 12.34 -4.04 -0.80
CA ALA A 48 11.59 -4.11 0.45
C ALA A 48 12.10 -3.15 1.51
N HIS A 49 11.18 -2.65 2.31
CA HIS A 49 11.45 -1.76 3.43
C HIS A 49 10.52 -2.05 4.61
N ASN A 50 11.00 -1.78 5.82
CA ASN A 50 10.23 -1.97 7.04
C ASN A 50 9.58 -0.65 7.44
N PHE A 51 8.32 -0.70 7.84
CA PHE A 51 7.54 0.46 8.28
C PHE A 51 6.92 0.18 9.64
N VAL A 52 6.63 1.25 10.36
CA VAL A 52 5.86 1.24 11.60
C VAL A 52 4.70 2.21 11.41
N TRP A 53 3.49 1.69 11.55
CA TRP A 53 2.24 2.46 11.49
C TRP A 53 1.47 2.32 12.79
N LEU A 54 0.52 3.22 13.02
CA LEU A 54 -0.51 3.05 14.03
C LEU A 54 -1.73 2.38 13.40
N ASN A 55 -2.52 1.63 14.18
CA ASN A 55 -3.77 1.06 13.68
C ASN A 55 -4.71 2.11 13.06
N GLU A 56 -4.71 3.34 13.58
CA GLU A 56 -5.45 4.48 13.00
C GLU A 56 -5.04 4.80 11.55
N ASP A 57 -3.79 4.56 11.15
CA ASP A 57 -3.36 4.74 9.76
C ASP A 57 -4.07 3.73 8.84
N ILE A 58 -4.15 2.46 9.27
CA ILE A 58 -4.85 1.41 8.52
C ILE A 58 -6.36 1.67 8.49
N GLU A 59 -6.96 2.04 9.62
CA GLU A 59 -8.37 2.40 9.71
C GLU A 59 -8.71 3.59 8.79
N THR A 60 -7.84 4.59 8.77
CA THR A 60 -7.96 5.77 7.88
C THR A 60 -7.91 5.37 6.41
N LEU A 61 -6.98 4.50 6.00
CA LEU A 61 -6.92 4.00 4.62
C LEU A 61 -8.20 3.23 4.25
N LEU A 62 -8.71 2.38 5.15
CA LEU A 62 -9.95 1.63 4.92
C LEU A 62 -11.16 2.56 4.79
N GLU A 63 -11.24 3.60 5.62
CA GLU A 63 -12.28 4.62 5.50
C GLU A 63 -12.21 5.37 4.19
N GLN A 64 -11.02 5.78 3.76
CA GLN A 64 -10.82 6.49 2.49
C GLN A 64 -11.25 5.60 1.32
N ILE A 65 -10.85 4.32 1.31
CA ILE A 65 -11.26 3.35 0.27
C ILE A 65 -12.77 3.19 0.20
N ASN A 66 -13.44 3.05 1.35
CA ASN A 66 -14.90 2.89 1.38
C ASN A 66 -15.66 4.14 0.88
N LYS A 67 -15.00 5.30 0.82
CA LYS A 67 -15.56 6.58 0.34
C LYS A 67 -15.31 6.83 -1.15
N ILE A 68 -14.56 5.98 -1.86
CA ILE A 68 -14.21 6.16 -3.29
C ILE A 68 -15.43 6.13 -4.24
N GLY A 69 -16.62 5.74 -3.78
CA GLY A 69 -17.84 5.46 -4.56
C GLY A 69 -18.40 6.56 -5.49
N GLY A 70 -17.61 6.99 -6.47
CA GLY A 70 -17.90 8.01 -7.48
C GLY A 70 -16.66 8.71 -8.06
N GLU A 71 -15.49 8.61 -7.42
CA GLU A 71 -14.25 9.23 -7.91
C GLU A 71 -13.49 8.30 -8.86
N ASN A 72 -13.07 8.84 -10.00
CA ASN A 72 -12.30 8.10 -11.00
C ASN A 72 -10.80 8.12 -10.70
N SER A 73 -10.31 9.00 -9.83
CA SER A 73 -8.91 8.99 -9.39
C SER A 73 -8.74 9.79 -8.12
N GLY A 74 -7.69 9.50 -7.37
CA GLY A 74 -7.38 10.21 -6.13
C GLY A 74 -6.11 9.69 -5.46
N THR A 75 -5.83 10.24 -4.28
CA THR A 75 -4.73 9.81 -3.41
C THR A 75 -5.26 9.29 -2.09
N LEU A 76 -4.58 8.30 -1.53
CA LEU A 76 -4.83 7.82 -0.18
C LEU A 76 -3.57 8.08 0.66
N GLY A 77 -3.79 8.49 1.91
CA GLY A 77 -2.72 8.92 2.80
C GLY A 77 -2.91 8.42 4.22
N THR A 78 -1.78 8.21 4.88
CA THR A 78 -1.64 7.90 6.30
C THR A 78 -1.09 9.11 7.05
N PHE A 79 -1.25 9.13 8.37
CA PHE A 79 -0.57 10.12 9.22
C PHE A 79 0.92 9.78 9.34
N SER A 80 1.23 8.49 9.38
CA SER A 80 2.60 7.99 9.36
C SER A 80 3.28 8.24 8.02
N PRO A 81 4.54 8.72 8.00
CA PRO A 81 5.28 8.96 6.76
C PRO A 81 5.75 7.65 6.11
N GLY A 82 6.16 7.76 4.86
CA GLY A 82 7.00 6.76 4.19
C GLY A 82 6.29 5.81 3.24
N VAL A 83 4.96 5.76 3.24
CA VAL A 83 4.19 5.12 2.18
C VAL A 83 3.04 6.05 1.78
N SER A 84 2.79 6.15 0.48
CA SER A 84 1.64 6.89 -0.06
C SER A 84 1.01 6.12 -1.21
N PHE A 85 -0.27 6.37 -1.45
CA PHE A 85 -1.05 5.65 -2.44
C PHE A 85 -1.75 6.61 -3.39
N SER A 86 -1.90 6.21 -4.64
CA SER A 86 -2.84 6.83 -5.56
C SER A 86 -3.63 5.75 -6.28
N TYR A 87 -4.83 6.08 -6.70
CA TYR A 87 -5.70 5.18 -7.43
C TYR A 87 -6.31 5.89 -8.64
N GLU A 88 -6.56 5.13 -9.69
CA GLU A 88 -7.27 5.57 -10.88
C GLU A 88 -8.15 4.43 -11.40
N ALA A 89 -9.42 4.72 -11.71
CA ALA A 89 -10.35 3.75 -12.25
C ALA A 89 -9.97 3.43 -13.69
N CYS A 90 -9.89 2.14 -14.03
CA CYS A 90 -9.56 1.71 -15.38
C CYS A 90 -10.68 2.11 -16.36
N GLU A 91 -10.38 2.95 -17.35
CA GLU A 91 -11.38 3.41 -18.34
C GLU A 91 -11.98 2.26 -19.16
N TYR A 92 -11.20 1.20 -19.37
CA TYR A 92 -11.55 0.09 -20.26
C TYR A 92 -12.19 -1.09 -19.54
N GLU A 93 -12.08 -1.20 -18.21
CA GLU A 93 -12.60 -2.31 -17.42
C GLU A 93 -13.26 -1.84 -16.12
N LYS A 94 -14.61 -1.94 -16.08
CA LYS A 94 -15.40 -1.52 -14.92
C LYS A 94 -15.08 -2.36 -13.69
N GLY A 95 -14.85 -1.68 -12.57
CA GLY A 95 -14.58 -2.30 -11.26
C GLY A 95 -13.11 -2.58 -10.99
N LEU A 96 -12.21 -2.27 -11.94
CA LEU A 96 -10.77 -2.30 -11.75
C LEU A 96 -10.19 -0.91 -11.55
N TYR A 97 -9.11 -0.88 -10.78
CA TYR A 97 -8.36 0.31 -10.44
C TYR A 97 -6.87 0.06 -10.63
N GLU A 98 -6.17 1.04 -11.18
CA GLU A 98 -4.71 1.14 -11.13
C GLU A 98 -4.33 1.71 -9.76
N LEU A 99 -3.83 0.87 -8.87
CA LEU A 99 -3.30 1.27 -7.58
C LEU A 99 -1.80 1.49 -7.72
N SER A 100 -1.35 2.72 -7.48
CA SER A 100 0.07 3.02 -7.33
C SER A 100 0.43 3.14 -5.84
N VAL A 101 1.46 2.41 -5.42
CA VAL A 101 2.02 2.47 -4.08
C VAL A 101 3.42 3.03 -4.17
N PHE A 102 3.71 4.06 -3.38
CA PHE A 102 5.01 4.72 -3.34
C PHE A 102 5.63 4.56 -1.98
N MET A 103 6.87 4.05 -1.94
CA MET A 103 7.72 4.09 -0.75
C MET A 103 8.61 5.33 -0.78
N ASP A 104 8.52 6.11 0.28
CA ASP A 104 9.48 7.16 0.60
C ASP A 104 10.28 6.71 1.83
N THR A 105 11.47 6.18 1.62
CA THR A 105 12.31 5.70 2.72
C THR A 105 13.03 6.85 3.46
N GLY A 106 12.70 8.12 3.17
CA GLY A 106 13.23 9.27 3.89
C GLY A 106 14.74 9.50 3.70
N TYR A 107 15.38 8.88 2.69
CA TYR A 107 16.76 9.20 2.33
C TYR A 107 16.80 10.56 1.60
N ILE A 108 16.54 11.63 2.33
CA ILE A 108 16.87 13.00 1.91
C ILE A 108 18.40 13.09 1.98
N ASN A 109 19.09 12.73 0.90
CA ASN A 109 20.46 13.15 0.71
C ASN A 109 20.42 14.66 0.44
N SER A 110 20.77 15.47 1.42
CA SER A 110 20.77 16.95 1.39
C SER A 110 21.65 17.58 0.29
N TYR A 111 22.34 16.76 -0.51
CA TYR A 111 23.19 17.16 -1.63
C TYR A 111 22.61 16.83 -3.02
N MET A 112 21.47 16.14 -3.12
CA MET A 112 20.78 15.90 -4.39
C MET A 112 19.28 16.17 -4.21
N GLY A 113 18.75 17.15 -4.95
CA GLY A 113 17.31 17.44 -5.01
C GLY A 113 16.53 16.38 -5.78
N THR A 114 16.60 15.13 -5.35
CA THR A 114 15.84 14.02 -5.93
C THR A 114 15.08 13.31 -4.81
N GLU A 115 13.79 13.61 -4.67
CA GLU A 115 12.84 12.70 -4.01
C GLU A 115 12.84 11.38 -4.79
N SER A 116 13.69 10.43 -4.41
CA SER A 116 13.71 9.10 -5.03
C SER A 116 12.62 8.27 -4.38
N LYS A 117 11.38 8.52 -4.76
CA LYS A 117 10.23 7.69 -4.38
C LYS A 117 10.23 6.46 -5.30
N LEU A 118 10.36 5.26 -4.75
CA LEU A 118 10.16 4.05 -5.51
C LEU A 118 8.66 3.76 -5.56
N GLY A 119 8.11 3.57 -6.76
CA GLY A 119 6.69 3.32 -6.97
C GLY A 119 6.43 2.03 -7.73
N ILE A 120 5.32 1.38 -7.41
CA ILE A 120 4.80 0.22 -8.13
C ILE A 120 3.33 0.46 -8.42
N THR A 121 2.91 0.17 -9.64
CA THR A 121 1.51 0.28 -10.07
C THR A 121 1.01 -1.10 -10.45
N LEU A 122 -0.18 -1.44 -9.98
CA LEU A 122 -0.83 -2.70 -10.30
C LEU A 122 -2.33 -2.49 -10.49
N THR A 123 -2.93 -3.23 -11.41
CA THR A 123 -4.37 -3.26 -11.61
C THR A 123 -5.00 -4.26 -10.66
N ALA A 124 -5.97 -3.84 -9.85
CA ALA A 124 -6.72 -4.72 -8.96
C ALA A 124 -8.16 -4.23 -8.75
N SER A 125 -9.05 -5.11 -8.30
CA SER A 125 -10.38 -4.70 -7.87
C SER A 125 -10.33 -4.00 -6.51
N MET A 126 -11.31 -3.12 -6.25
CA MET A 126 -11.37 -2.41 -4.97
C MET A 126 -11.52 -3.36 -3.76
N ASP A 127 -12.20 -4.49 -3.95
CA ASP A 127 -12.34 -5.53 -2.91
C ASP A 127 -10.99 -6.19 -2.58
N GLU A 128 -10.16 -6.47 -3.60
CA GLU A 128 -8.81 -7.00 -3.41
C GLU A 128 -7.89 -5.98 -2.70
N ILE A 129 -7.95 -4.71 -3.10
CA ILE A 129 -7.18 -3.63 -2.47
C ILE A 129 -7.59 -3.49 -1.00
N ARG A 130 -8.90 -3.44 -0.72
CA ARG A 130 -9.44 -3.33 0.64
C ARG A 130 -9.03 -4.52 1.49
N GLY A 131 -9.17 -5.74 0.97
CA GLY A 131 -8.78 -6.96 1.67
C GLY A 131 -7.28 -6.98 1.98
N TRP A 132 -6.45 -6.52 1.04
CA TRP A 132 -5.02 -6.40 1.25
C TRP A 132 -4.67 -5.37 2.34
N ILE A 133 -5.31 -4.20 2.39
CA ILE A 133 -5.06 -3.22 3.48
C ILE A 133 -5.55 -3.74 4.83
N ALA A 134 -6.77 -4.31 4.89
CA ALA A 134 -7.35 -4.83 6.13
C ALA A 134 -6.48 -5.92 6.76
N ALA A 135 -5.86 -6.75 5.91
CA ALA A 135 -4.96 -7.82 6.31
C ALA A 135 -3.73 -7.36 7.12
N ILE A 136 -3.39 -6.07 7.16
CA ILE A 136 -2.29 -5.53 7.99
C ILE A 136 -2.61 -5.66 9.49
N ILE A 137 -3.89 -5.60 9.87
CA ILE A 137 -4.34 -5.67 11.28
C ILE A 137 -5.17 -6.92 11.58
N GLU A 138 -5.51 -7.72 10.58
CA GLU A 138 -6.16 -9.01 10.77
C GLU A 138 -5.15 -10.07 11.26
N LYS A 139 -5.51 -10.73 12.37
CA LYS A 139 -4.69 -11.75 13.04
C LYS A 139 -4.68 -13.09 12.32
#